data_AF-A0A9P4UZC4-F1
#
_entry.id   AF-A0A9P4UZC4-F1
#
_cell.length_a   1.000
_cell.length_b   1.000
_cell.length_c   1.000
_cell.angle_alpha   90.00
_cell.angle_beta   90.00
_cell.angle_gamma   90.00
#
_symmetry.space_group_name_H-M   'P 1'
#
loop_
_entity.id
_entity.type
_entity.pdbx_description
1 polymer ?
#
loop_
_entity_poly.entity_id
_entity_poly.type
_entity_poly.pdbx_seq_one_letter_code
_entity_poly.pdbx_strand_id
1 'polypeptide(L)'
;MPTWLVHGFRWPRSLIRIHVILQNLDDAAPEWLLAPATSAALLANFSVLYPDIMPSLPSLRFIEQYDPNDLVSKDQPYAYVCDQVHEVTLGVDVDDVRGKGVANEAWEALVELRDKIAPGEKVGWFVVVCGDVERWAPPFDESDEAESQISPNSQRSSTVRIEDDQDAVSTETKRPKGIKKWFRAKKSKRSPCSSRLSHYRNPAPKQSHRSVTKKSQW
;
A
#
# COMPACT_ATOMS: atom_id res chain seq x y z
N MET A 1 -1.26 2.92 -17.42
CA MET A 1 -1.09 2.06 -16.24
C MET A 1 0.23 2.46 -15.60
N PRO A 2 0.22 2.91 -14.34
CA PRO A 2 1.44 3.21 -13.61
C PRO A 2 2.47 2.08 -13.75
N THR A 3 3.69 2.46 -14.08
CA THR A 3 4.81 1.54 -14.35
C THR A 3 6.00 2.02 -13.55
N TRP A 4 6.75 1.10 -12.97
CA TRP A 4 7.94 1.42 -12.18
C TRP A 4 9.13 0.62 -12.65
N LEU A 5 10.29 1.29 -12.65
CA LEU A 5 11.58 0.64 -12.65
C LEU A 5 12.03 0.53 -11.18
N VAL A 6 12.22 -0.69 -10.72
CA VAL A 6 12.52 -0.98 -9.31
C VAL A 6 13.78 -1.79 -9.18
N HIS A 7 14.51 -1.54 -8.10
CA HIS A 7 15.55 -2.42 -7.61
C HIS A 7 15.03 -3.12 -6.35
N GLY A 8 15.23 -4.44 -6.26
CA GLY A 8 14.63 -5.23 -5.19
C GLY A 8 14.65 -6.72 -5.49
N PHE A 9 13.72 -7.45 -4.88
CA PHE A 9 13.47 -8.87 -5.19
C PHE A 9 11.98 -9.17 -5.28
N ARG A 10 11.66 -10.29 -5.92
CA ARG A 10 10.29 -10.80 -5.98
C ARG A 10 9.93 -11.45 -4.67
N TRP A 11 8.75 -11.10 -4.15
CA TRP A 11 8.14 -11.76 -3.02
C TRP A 11 6.91 -12.54 -3.51
N PRO A 12 6.99 -13.88 -3.57
CA PRO A 12 5.86 -14.71 -3.98
C PRO A 12 4.63 -14.48 -3.10
N ARG A 13 3.45 -14.40 -3.73
CA ARG A 13 2.18 -14.13 -3.04
C ARG A 13 1.87 -15.15 -1.95
N SER A 14 2.24 -16.41 -2.16
CA SER A 14 2.11 -17.46 -1.15
C SER A 14 2.92 -17.15 0.12
N LEU A 15 4.16 -16.66 -0.02
CA LEU A 15 5.02 -16.29 1.11
C LEU A 15 4.54 -15.02 1.81
N ILE A 16 3.98 -14.06 1.07
CA ILE A 16 3.35 -12.86 1.64
C ILE A 16 2.19 -13.24 2.55
N ARG A 17 1.28 -14.09 2.07
CA ARG A 17 0.14 -14.59 2.85
C ARG A 17 0.61 -15.31 4.11
N ILE A 18 1.62 -16.18 3.99
CA ILE A 18 2.21 -16.89 5.13
C ILE A 18 2.81 -15.90 6.14
N HIS A 19 3.54 -14.88 5.68
CA HIS A 19 4.12 -13.85 6.55
C HIS A 19 3.05 -13.09 7.33
N VAL A 20 2.00 -12.61 6.65
CA VAL A 20 0.87 -11.90 7.28
C VAL A 20 0.21 -12.76 8.36
N ILE A 21 -0.03 -14.04 8.08
CA ILE A 21 -0.65 -14.99 9.03
C ILE A 21 0.28 -15.25 10.22
N LEU A 22 1.55 -15.59 9.97
CA LEU A 22 2.51 -15.95 11.03
C LEU A 22 2.80 -14.76 11.96
N GLN A 23 2.79 -13.54 11.43
CA GLN A 23 3.05 -12.33 12.19
C GLN A 23 1.79 -11.67 12.76
N ASN A 24 0.62 -12.27 12.52
CA ASN A 24 -0.68 -11.78 12.97
C ASN A 24 -0.91 -10.30 12.62
N LEU A 25 -0.74 -9.95 11.34
CA LEU A 25 -0.87 -8.58 10.86
C LEU A 25 -2.30 -8.31 10.38
N ASP A 26 -3.18 -7.93 11.31
CA ASP A 26 -4.60 -7.71 11.02
C ASP A 26 -4.86 -6.54 10.05
N ASP A 27 -3.99 -5.53 10.06
CA ASP A 27 -4.06 -4.35 9.18
C ASP A 27 -3.43 -4.58 7.79
N ALA A 28 -2.91 -5.78 7.53
CA ALA A 28 -2.22 -6.12 6.28
C ALA A 28 -3.11 -6.92 5.33
N ALA A 29 -3.36 -6.38 4.14
CA ALA A 29 -4.00 -7.08 3.04
C ALA A 29 -2.92 -7.77 2.18
N PRO A 30 -2.80 -9.10 2.19
CA PRO A 30 -1.76 -9.81 1.45
C PRO A 30 -1.91 -9.68 -0.08
N GLU A 31 -3.07 -9.22 -0.56
CA GLU A 31 -3.38 -8.97 -1.98
C GLU A 31 -3.19 -7.51 -2.42
N TRP A 32 -2.97 -6.60 -1.47
CA TRP A 32 -2.84 -5.16 -1.75
C TRP A 32 -1.79 -4.51 -0.83
N LEU A 33 -0.53 -4.85 -1.08
CA LEU A 33 0.64 -4.34 -0.36
C LEU A 33 0.83 -2.83 -0.52
N LEU A 34 0.39 -2.25 -1.64
CA LEU A 34 0.45 -0.80 -1.88
C LEU A 34 -0.51 -0.01 -0.98
N ALA A 35 -1.48 -0.66 -0.32
CA ALA A 35 -2.36 0.00 0.61
C ALA A 35 -1.55 0.69 1.73
N PRO A 36 -1.82 1.96 2.08
CA PRO A 36 -1.06 2.67 3.10
C PRO A 36 -1.00 1.94 4.46
N ALA A 37 -2.13 1.34 4.89
CA ALA A 37 -2.21 0.58 6.13
C ALA A 37 -1.34 -0.68 6.07
N THR A 38 -1.41 -1.42 4.97
CA THR A 38 -0.64 -2.66 4.78
C THR A 38 0.85 -2.40 4.67
N SER A 39 1.26 -1.41 3.88
CA SER A 39 2.64 -0.97 3.78
C SER A 39 3.20 -0.57 5.15
N ALA A 40 2.45 0.23 5.93
CA ALA A 40 2.87 0.65 7.26
C ALA A 40 2.99 -0.53 8.24
N ALA A 41 2.01 -1.44 8.24
CA ALA A 41 2.01 -2.63 9.09
C ALA A 41 3.21 -3.55 8.81
N LEU A 42 3.52 -3.78 7.53
CA LEU A 42 4.67 -4.59 7.12
C LEU A 42 6.00 -3.94 7.46
N LEU A 43 6.17 -2.64 7.19
CA LEU A 43 7.41 -1.93 7.55
C LEU A 43 7.64 -1.90 9.07
N ALA A 44 6.58 -1.68 9.85
CA ALA A 44 6.65 -1.75 11.31
C ALA A 44 7.02 -3.16 11.78
N ASN A 45 6.41 -4.20 11.22
CA ASN A 45 6.74 -5.58 11.53
C ASN A 45 8.19 -5.93 11.16
N PHE A 46 8.66 -5.53 9.98
CA PHE A 46 10.06 -5.74 9.57
C PHE A 46 11.04 -5.04 10.50
N SER A 47 10.71 -3.84 10.99
CA SER A 47 11.53 -3.12 11.97
C SER A 47 11.64 -3.85 13.30
N VAL A 48 10.64 -4.63 13.67
CA VAL A 48 10.64 -5.48 14.89
C VAL A 48 11.40 -6.79 14.65
N LEU A 49 11.19 -7.45 13.51
CA LEU A 49 11.79 -8.75 13.21
C LEU A 49 13.28 -8.65 12.84
N TYR A 50 13.66 -7.58 12.14
CA TYR A 50 14.98 -7.41 11.55
C TYR A 50 15.59 -6.05 11.92
N PRO A 51 15.81 -5.78 13.23
CA PRO A 51 16.30 -4.48 13.71
C PRO A 51 17.70 -4.14 13.20
N ASP A 52 18.51 -5.14 12.87
CA ASP A 52 19.87 -4.94 12.35
C ASP A 52 19.89 -4.61 10.85
N ILE A 53 18.88 -5.07 10.11
CA ILE A 53 18.81 -4.95 8.64
C ILE A 53 18.11 -3.65 8.23
N MET A 54 17.00 -3.32 8.89
CA MET A 54 16.12 -2.21 8.51
C MET A 54 16.78 -0.81 8.53
N PRO A 55 17.74 -0.49 9.42
CA PRO A 55 18.45 0.79 9.38
C PRO A 55 19.19 1.04 8.06
N SER A 56 19.65 -0.03 7.40
CA SER A 56 20.33 0.02 6.10
C SER A 56 19.37 0.15 4.91
N LEU A 57 18.05 0.05 5.14
CA LEU A 57 17.00 0.08 4.12
C LEU A 57 15.95 1.19 4.39
N PRO A 58 16.35 2.48 4.52
CA PRO A 58 15.43 3.56 4.88
C PRO A 58 14.39 3.88 3.79
N SER A 59 14.64 3.49 2.54
CA SER A 59 13.77 3.74 1.39
C SER A 59 12.94 2.52 0.96
N LEU A 60 12.88 1.49 1.80
CA LEU A 60 12.16 0.25 1.50
C LEU A 60 10.68 0.52 1.21
N ARG A 61 10.21 0.03 0.06
CA ARG A 61 8.83 0.15 -0.41
C ARG A 61 8.37 -1.14 -1.07
N PHE A 62 7.06 -1.35 -1.09
CA PHE A 62 6.43 -2.46 -1.77
C PHE A 62 5.85 -2.00 -3.10
N ILE A 63 6.00 -2.81 -4.15
CA ILE A 63 5.36 -2.59 -5.46
C ILE A 63 4.67 -3.87 -5.90
N GLU A 64 3.49 -3.77 -6.49
CA GLU A 64 2.69 -4.92 -6.89
C GLU A 64 2.53 -5.03 -8.40
N GLN A 65 2.31 -6.26 -8.86
CA GLN A 65 1.82 -6.52 -10.20
C GLN A 65 0.29 -6.48 -10.18
N TYR A 66 -0.31 -5.68 -11.04
CA TYR A 66 -1.76 -5.65 -11.19
C TYR A 66 -2.15 -5.17 -12.57
N ASP A 67 -3.06 -5.90 -13.23
CA ASP A 67 -3.72 -5.49 -14.46
C ASP A 67 -5.23 -5.48 -14.23
N PRO A 68 -5.91 -4.31 -14.25
CA PRO A 68 -7.35 -4.23 -14.06
C PRO A 68 -8.15 -4.90 -15.19
N ASN A 69 -7.54 -5.17 -16.34
CA ASN A 69 -8.19 -5.88 -17.46
C ASN A 69 -8.04 -7.40 -17.36
N ASP A 70 -7.21 -7.91 -16.45
CA ASP A 70 -7.09 -9.34 -16.18
C ASP A 70 -8.26 -9.78 -15.29
N LEU A 71 -9.32 -10.27 -15.94
CA LEU A 71 -10.52 -10.78 -15.27
C LEU A 71 -10.42 -12.28 -14.93
N VAL A 72 -9.32 -12.93 -15.28
CA VAL A 72 -9.14 -14.39 -15.12
C VAL A 72 -8.28 -14.69 -13.90
N SER A 73 -7.21 -13.93 -13.71
CA SER A 73 -6.33 -14.08 -12.54
C SER A 73 -6.84 -13.24 -11.39
N LYS A 74 -7.12 -13.89 -10.25
CA LYS A 74 -7.50 -13.19 -9.01
C LYS A 74 -6.39 -12.26 -8.51
N ASP A 75 -5.16 -12.76 -8.54
CA ASP A 75 -3.98 -12.10 -7.99
C ASP A 75 -2.74 -12.47 -8.81
N GLN A 76 -1.88 -11.47 -9.04
CA GLN A 76 -0.61 -11.72 -9.71
C GLN A 76 0.38 -12.40 -8.74
N PRO A 77 1.22 -13.32 -9.24
CA PRO A 77 1.98 -14.26 -8.42
C PRO A 77 3.07 -13.60 -7.57
N TYR A 78 3.50 -12.38 -7.92
CA TYR A 78 4.59 -11.69 -7.24
C TYR A 78 4.20 -10.26 -6.90
N ALA A 79 4.65 -9.84 -5.71
CA ALA A 79 4.94 -8.45 -5.44
C ALA A 79 6.45 -8.26 -5.33
N TYR A 80 6.89 -7.05 -5.10
CA TYR A 80 8.28 -6.68 -5.02
C TYR A 80 8.55 -5.92 -3.73
N VAL A 81 9.67 -6.26 -3.10
CA VAL A 81 10.24 -5.53 -1.98
C VAL A 81 11.44 -4.78 -2.52
N CYS A 82 11.37 -3.45 -2.49
CA CYS A 82 12.25 -2.59 -3.27
C CYS A 82 12.92 -1.55 -2.39
N ASP A 83 14.22 -1.36 -2.56
CA ASP A 83 14.98 -0.26 -1.95
C ASP A 83 14.93 1.01 -2.84
N GLN A 84 15.01 0.84 -4.16
CA GLN A 84 14.87 1.92 -5.14
C GLN A 84 13.60 1.71 -5.97
N VAL A 85 12.81 2.77 -6.12
CA VAL A 85 11.57 2.74 -6.91
C VAL A 85 11.47 4.04 -7.69
N HIS A 86 11.47 3.91 -9.01
CA HIS A 86 11.36 5.01 -9.96
C HIS A 86 10.09 4.84 -10.79
N GLU A 87 9.19 5.82 -10.72
CA GLU A 87 8.00 5.85 -11.57
C GLU A 87 8.38 6.20 -13.02
N VAL A 88 7.87 5.42 -13.96
CA VAL A 88 8.01 5.60 -15.39
C VAL A 88 6.75 6.28 -15.91
N THR A 89 6.87 7.57 -16.23
CA THR A 89 5.75 8.37 -16.74
C THR A 89 5.60 8.23 -18.26
N LEU A 90 6.55 8.76 -19.02
CA LEU A 90 6.62 8.65 -20.49
C LEU A 90 7.75 7.73 -20.96
N GLY A 91 8.85 7.74 -20.22
CA GLY A 91 10.05 6.96 -20.50
C GLY A 91 11.11 7.25 -19.46
N VAL A 92 12.05 6.32 -19.30
CA VAL A 92 13.18 6.47 -18.39
C VAL A 92 14.42 5.88 -19.05
N ASP A 93 15.56 6.55 -18.89
CA ASP A 93 16.84 5.96 -19.26
C ASP A 93 17.24 4.95 -18.18
N VAL A 94 17.27 3.68 -18.58
CA VAL A 94 17.58 2.56 -17.68
C VAL A 94 19.03 2.63 -17.21
N ASP A 95 19.94 3.12 -18.05
CA ASP A 95 21.36 3.20 -17.70
C ASP A 95 21.64 4.37 -16.74
N ASP A 96 20.90 5.49 -16.84
CA ASP A 96 20.97 6.57 -15.83
C ASP A 96 20.50 6.09 -14.46
N VAL A 97 19.36 5.38 -14.42
CA VAL A 97 18.80 4.90 -13.15
C VAL A 97 19.70 3.85 -12.52
N ARG A 98 20.20 2.88 -13.30
CA ARG A 98 21.10 1.84 -12.81
C ARG A 98 22.49 2.38 -12.49
N GLY A 99 22.94 3.41 -13.20
CA GLY A 99 24.24 4.06 -13.01
C GLY A 99 24.40 4.75 -11.65
N LYS A 100 23.29 5.15 -11.02
CA LYS A 100 23.28 5.63 -9.62
C LYS A 100 23.71 4.54 -8.63
N GLY A 101 23.57 3.28 -9.01
CA GLY A 101 23.94 2.13 -8.20
C GLY A 101 23.10 1.98 -6.93
N VAL A 102 23.48 1.00 -6.13
CA VAL A 102 22.92 0.74 -4.81
C VAL A 102 24.10 0.71 -3.85
N ALA A 103 23.97 1.36 -2.69
CA ALA A 103 25.02 1.33 -1.68
C ALA A 103 25.27 -0.13 -1.24
N ASN A 104 26.54 -0.52 -1.07
CA ASN A 104 26.89 -1.91 -0.74
C ASN A 104 26.19 -2.40 0.54
N GLU A 105 26.12 -1.55 1.56
CA GLU A 105 25.42 -1.84 2.82
C GLU A 105 23.92 -2.11 2.60
N ALA A 106 23.25 -1.31 1.76
CA ALA A 106 21.85 -1.50 1.42
C ALA A 106 21.64 -2.76 0.57
N TRP A 107 22.56 -3.06 -0.36
CA TRP A 107 22.50 -4.28 -1.16
C TRP A 107 22.62 -5.53 -0.29
N GLU A 108 23.60 -5.57 0.61
CA GLU A 108 23.80 -6.70 1.54
C GLU A 108 22.60 -6.87 2.47
N ALA A 109 22.09 -5.78 3.04
CA ALA A 109 20.88 -5.79 3.85
C ALA A 109 19.65 -6.31 3.07
N LEU A 110 19.50 -5.91 1.79
CA LEU A 110 18.40 -6.36 0.94
C LEU A 110 18.51 -7.86 0.62
N VAL A 111 19.73 -8.36 0.38
CA VAL A 111 20.02 -9.79 0.18
C VAL A 111 19.70 -10.59 1.45
N GLU A 112 20.09 -10.09 2.62
CA GLU A 112 19.78 -10.76 3.88
C GLU A 112 18.28 -10.76 4.15
N LEU A 113 17.58 -9.64 3.95
CA LEU A 113 16.12 -9.56 4.08
C LEU A 113 15.43 -10.56 3.16
N ARG A 114 15.86 -10.64 1.89
CA ARG A 114 15.36 -11.61 0.92
C ARG A 114 15.51 -13.04 1.46
N ASP A 115 16.68 -13.39 1.98
CA ASP A 115 16.93 -14.75 2.47
C ASP A 115 16.01 -15.14 3.63
N LYS A 116 15.51 -14.17 4.40
CA LYS A 116 14.52 -14.40 5.46
C LYS A 116 13.09 -14.57 4.94
N ILE A 117 12.64 -13.72 4.00
CA ILE A 117 11.20 -13.65 3.63
C ILE A 117 10.86 -14.26 2.27
N ALA A 118 11.84 -14.41 1.39
CA ALA A 118 11.70 -14.92 0.03
C ALA A 118 12.95 -15.73 -0.40
N PRO A 119 13.27 -16.82 0.32
CA PRO A 119 14.48 -17.60 0.04
C PRO A 119 14.50 -18.13 -1.39
N GLY A 120 15.66 -18.02 -2.04
CA GLY A 120 15.87 -18.50 -3.41
C GLY A 120 15.49 -17.51 -4.53
N GLU A 121 14.92 -16.36 -4.20
CA GLU A 121 14.61 -15.34 -5.20
C GLU A 121 15.87 -14.54 -5.62
N LYS A 122 15.80 -13.91 -6.79
CA LYS A 122 16.89 -13.06 -7.28
C LYS A 122 16.70 -11.61 -6.85
N VAL A 123 17.76 -10.99 -6.34
CA VAL A 123 17.85 -9.53 -6.18
C VAL A 123 18.30 -8.93 -7.51
N GLY A 124 17.63 -7.86 -7.97
CA GLY A 124 17.99 -7.17 -9.19
C GLY A 124 17.00 -6.10 -9.61
N TRP A 125 17.11 -5.70 -10.88
CA TRP A 125 16.27 -4.67 -11.48
C TRP A 125 15.07 -5.28 -12.20
N PHE A 126 13.89 -4.69 -12.00
CA PHE A 126 12.63 -5.12 -12.59
C PHE A 126 11.82 -3.95 -13.11
N VAL A 127 11.05 -4.20 -14.16
CA VAL A 127 9.99 -3.29 -14.61
C VAL A 127 8.67 -3.90 -14.17
N VAL A 128 7.88 -3.12 -13.44
CA VAL A 128 6.63 -3.58 -12.82
C VAL A 128 5.49 -2.67 -13.24
N VAL A 129 4.35 -3.26 -13.59
CA VAL A 129 3.14 -2.54 -13.97
C VAL A 129 2.06 -2.83 -12.92
N CYS A 130 1.42 -1.77 -12.43
CA CYS A 130 0.30 -1.84 -11.49
C CYS A 130 -0.74 -0.85 -12.01
N GLY A 131 -1.80 -1.39 -12.62
CA GLY A 131 -2.86 -0.59 -13.21
C GLY A 131 -3.80 0.07 -12.19
N ASP A 132 -3.64 -0.20 -10.90
CA ASP A 132 -4.48 0.34 -9.83
C ASP A 132 -3.70 0.48 -8.52
N VAL A 133 -3.14 1.67 -8.28
CA VAL A 133 -2.43 2.01 -7.04
C VAL A 133 -3.41 2.43 -5.96
N GLU A 134 -4.46 3.15 -6.36
CA GLU A 134 -5.49 3.69 -5.51
C GLU A 134 -6.75 2.85 -5.66
N ARG A 135 -6.77 1.70 -4.97
CA ARG A 135 -7.94 0.82 -4.88
C ARG A 135 -9.04 1.54 -4.11
N TRP A 136 -9.79 2.39 -4.82
CA TRP A 136 -10.88 3.16 -4.26
C TRP A 136 -12.01 2.22 -3.86
N ALA A 137 -12.20 2.02 -2.56
CA ALA A 137 -13.45 1.49 -2.03
C ALA A 137 -14.44 2.65 -1.92
N PRO A 138 -15.61 2.60 -2.60
CA PRO A 138 -16.67 3.57 -2.34
C PRO A 138 -16.94 3.62 -0.83
N PRO A 139 -17.08 4.82 -0.23
CA PRO A 139 -17.53 4.90 1.14
C PRO A 139 -18.88 4.18 1.26
N PHE A 140 -19.02 3.28 2.22
CA PHE A 140 -20.30 2.72 2.58
C PHE A 140 -21.23 3.88 2.93
N ASP A 141 -22.31 4.05 2.19
CA ASP A 141 -23.41 4.89 2.62
C ASP A 141 -24.19 4.08 3.66
N GLU A 142 -24.42 4.67 4.83
CA GLU A 142 -25.23 4.06 5.91
C GLU A 142 -26.70 3.81 5.49
N SER A 143 -27.08 4.17 4.26
CA SER A 143 -28.36 3.92 3.61
C SER A 143 -28.45 2.58 2.88
N ASP A 144 -27.32 1.96 2.51
CA ASP A 144 -27.28 0.63 1.90
C ASP A 144 -27.11 -0.45 2.99
N GLU A 145 -28.11 -0.56 3.88
CA GLU A 145 -28.39 -1.84 4.57
C GLU A 145 -28.84 -2.86 3.51
N ALA A 146 -27.89 -3.35 2.70
CA ALA A 146 -28.14 -4.43 1.78
C ALA A 146 -28.47 -5.68 2.59
N GLU A 147 -29.76 -6.02 2.64
CA GLU A 147 -30.26 -7.30 3.12
C GLU A 147 -29.43 -8.42 2.50
N SER A 148 -28.57 -9.01 3.33
CA SER A 148 -27.92 -10.27 2.99
C SER A 148 -29.01 -11.34 2.98
N GLN A 149 -29.58 -11.59 1.79
CA GLN A 149 -30.49 -12.71 1.56
C GLN A 149 -29.71 -14.01 1.65
N ILE A 150 -29.46 -14.46 2.89
CA ILE A 150 -29.11 -15.83 3.21
C ILE A 150 -30.33 -16.66 2.81
N SER A 151 -30.29 -17.28 1.63
CA SER A 151 -31.28 -18.28 1.21
C SER A 151 -31.09 -19.56 2.05
N PRO A 152 -32.02 -19.94 2.94
CA PRO A 152 -31.94 -21.19 3.67
C PRO A 152 -32.90 -22.17 3.01
N ASN A 153 -32.48 -22.80 1.92
CA ASN A 153 -33.19 -23.96 1.40
C ASN A 153 -32.23 -25.15 1.35
N SER A 154 -31.98 -25.71 2.53
CA SER A 154 -31.51 -27.08 2.65
C SER A 154 -32.57 -27.87 3.40
N GLN A 155 -33.24 -28.74 2.65
CA GLN A 155 -34.19 -29.71 3.16
C GLN A 155 -33.51 -30.63 4.17
N ARG A 156 -34.07 -30.78 5.38
CA ARG A 156 -34.10 -32.09 6.03
C ARG A 156 -35.25 -32.22 7.03
N SER A 157 -36.19 -33.06 6.61
CA SER A 157 -37.26 -33.68 7.40
C SER A 157 -36.73 -34.33 8.69
N SER A 158 -37.43 -34.13 9.81
CA SER A 158 -38.00 -35.25 10.59
C SER A 158 -38.94 -34.75 11.68
N THR A 159 -40.12 -35.36 11.67
CA THR A 159 -41.22 -35.30 12.63
C THR A 159 -40.82 -35.78 14.02
N VAL A 160 -41.11 -35.00 15.07
CA VAL A 160 -41.56 -35.52 16.37
C VAL A 160 -42.58 -34.54 16.96
N ARG A 161 -43.80 -35.04 17.17
CA ARG A 161 -44.87 -34.41 17.93
C ARG A 161 -44.64 -34.69 19.41
N ILE A 162 -44.76 -33.68 20.27
CA ILE A 162 -45.24 -33.83 21.65
C ILE A 162 -46.12 -32.61 21.95
N GLU A 163 -47.40 -32.88 22.18
CA GLU A 163 -48.35 -31.98 22.84
C GLU A 163 -48.17 -32.16 24.35
N ASP A 164 -48.13 -31.07 25.13
CA ASP A 164 -49.04 -30.90 26.28
C ASP A 164 -48.86 -29.55 27.00
N ASP A 165 -50.00 -28.86 27.04
CA ASP A 165 -50.64 -28.04 28.07
C ASP A 165 -50.07 -26.74 28.70
N GLN A 166 -51.06 -25.89 28.95
CA GLN A 166 -51.05 -24.48 29.39
C GLN A 166 -50.82 -24.35 30.90
N ASP A 167 -50.20 -23.26 31.35
CA ASP A 167 -50.73 -22.44 32.45
C ASP A 167 -50.02 -21.09 32.59
N ALA A 168 -50.81 -20.07 32.91
CA ALA A 168 -50.43 -18.67 33.04
C ALA A 168 -49.72 -18.35 34.36
N VAL A 169 -48.87 -17.31 34.39
CA VAL A 169 -48.94 -16.19 35.36
C VAL A 169 -47.84 -15.16 35.09
N SER A 170 -48.26 -13.90 35.16
CA SER A 170 -47.55 -12.63 35.04
C SER A 170 -46.44 -12.42 36.08
N THR A 171 -45.35 -11.75 35.70
CA THR A 171 -44.87 -10.56 36.44
C THR A 171 -43.94 -9.70 35.56
N GLU A 172 -44.30 -8.42 35.48
CA GLU A 172 -43.48 -7.33 34.95
C GLU A 172 -42.15 -7.22 35.71
N THR A 173 -41.05 -6.90 35.02
CA THR A 173 -40.09 -5.92 35.55
C THR A 173 -39.56 -5.06 34.40
N LYS A 174 -39.98 -3.80 34.41
CA LYS A 174 -39.55 -2.74 33.50
C LYS A 174 -38.23 -2.11 33.99
N ARG A 175 -37.35 -1.83 33.01
CA ARG A 175 -36.45 -0.64 32.88
C ARG A 175 -35.21 -0.58 33.80
N PRO A 176 -34.16 0.21 33.45
CA PRO A 176 -34.20 1.38 32.55
C PRO A 176 -33.11 1.51 31.46
N LYS A 177 -33.49 2.28 30.44
CA LYS A 177 -32.58 3.00 29.53
C LYS A 177 -32.10 4.30 30.19
N GLY A 178 -30.80 4.57 30.07
CA GLY A 178 -30.11 5.81 30.44
C GLY A 178 -28.61 5.53 30.47
N ILE A 179 -27.66 6.38 30.08
CA ILE A 179 -27.63 7.85 30.09
C ILE A 179 -26.37 8.31 29.31
N LYS A 180 -26.58 9.31 28.45
CA LYS A 180 -25.73 10.48 28.11
C LYS A 180 -24.43 10.34 27.28
N LYS A 181 -24.58 10.92 26.09
CA LYS A 181 -23.61 11.72 25.34
C LYS A 181 -22.87 12.75 26.21
N TRP A 182 -21.56 12.85 25.99
CA TRP A 182 -20.66 13.98 26.28
C TRP A 182 -19.45 13.74 25.34
N PHE A 183 -18.99 14.57 24.37
CA PHE A 183 -18.39 15.91 24.36
C PHE A 183 -18.37 16.42 22.91
N ARG A 184 -18.98 17.58 22.63
CA ARG A 184 -18.33 18.91 22.51
C ARG A 184 -17.69 19.17 21.15
N ALA A 185 -18.52 19.71 20.25
CA ALA A 185 -18.09 20.33 19.00
C ALA A 185 -17.17 21.54 19.26
N LYS A 186 -16.06 21.63 18.51
CA LYS A 186 -15.34 22.88 18.24
C LYS A 186 -15.17 23.03 16.73
N LYS A 187 -15.99 23.93 16.17
CA LYS A 187 -15.79 24.56 14.86
C LYS A 187 -14.48 25.37 14.90
N SER A 188 -13.50 25.01 14.09
CA SER A 188 -12.40 25.90 13.73
C SER A 188 -12.72 26.56 12.39
N LYS A 189 -12.69 27.89 12.39
CA LYS A 189 -12.98 28.76 11.24
C LYS A 189 -11.75 28.80 10.33
N ARG A 190 -11.98 28.57 9.03
CA ARG A 190 -11.01 28.84 7.96
C ARG A 190 -10.85 30.36 7.79
N SER A 191 -9.63 30.86 7.78
CA SER A 191 -9.26 32.20 7.30
C SER A 191 -8.77 32.11 5.85
N PRO A 192 -9.02 33.12 5.00
CA PRO A 192 -8.53 33.14 3.63
C PRO A 192 -7.12 33.77 3.59
N CYS A 193 -6.16 33.06 3.01
CA CYS A 193 -4.82 33.59 2.75
C CYS A 193 -4.70 34.04 1.29
N SER A 194 -4.67 35.37 1.12
CA SER A 194 -3.98 36.17 0.10
C SER A 194 -3.50 35.48 -1.18
N SER A 195 -4.19 35.75 -2.28
CA SER A 195 -3.66 35.70 -3.65
C SER A 195 -2.62 36.81 -3.86
N ARG A 196 -1.38 36.45 -4.22
CA ARG A 196 -0.46 37.38 -4.89
C ARG A 196 0.34 36.63 -5.96
N LEU A 197 -0.06 36.84 -7.21
CA LEU A 197 0.70 36.49 -8.41
C LEU A 197 2.07 37.16 -8.35
N SER A 198 3.15 36.38 -8.47
CA SER A 198 4.46 36.89 -8.87
C SER A 198 4.89 36.19 -10.16
N HIS A 199 4.95 36.97 -11.23
CA HIS A 199 5.55 36.60 -12.50
C HIS A 199 7.00 36.15 -12.30
N TYR A 200 7.32 34.89 -12.62
CA TYR A 200 8.69 34.50 -12.91
C TYR A 200 8.97 34.78 -14.38
N ARG A 201 9.75 35.85 -14.61
CA ARG A 201 10.34 36.23 -15.88
C ARG A 201 11.70 35.52 -15.97
N ASN A 202 11.87 34.61 -16.93
CA ASN A 202 13.15 33.99 -17.23
C ASN A 202 14.18 35.04 -17.68
N PRO A 203 15.40 35.07 -17.13
CA PRO A 203 16.53 35.74 -17.78
C PRO A 203 17.30 34.76 -18.68
N ALA A 204 17.45 35.14 -19.94
CA ALA A 204 18.26 34.45 -20.95
C ALA A 204 19.75 34.38 -20.59
N PRO A 205 20.50 33.38 -21.10
CA PRO A 205 21.92 33.22 -20.79
C PRO A 205 22.78 34.29 -21.49
N LYS A 206 23.64 34.96 -20.72
CA LYS A 206 24.68 35.85 -21.24
C LYS A 206 25.81 35.01 -21.85
N GLN A 207 25.96 35.07 -23.17
CA GLN A 207 27.15 34.59 -23.87
C GLN A 207 28.34 35.50 -23.50
N SER A 208 29.36 34.94 -22.83
CA SER A 208 30.64 35.62 -22.67
C SER A 208 31.54 35.28 -23.86
N HIS A 209 31.67 36.20 -24.81
CA HIS A 209 32.73 36.14 -25.80
C HIS A 209 34.07 36.40 -25.12
N ARG A 210 34.91 35.37 -24.99
CA ARG A 210 36.34 35.52 -24.68
C ARG A 210 37.07 35.75 -26.00
N SER A 211 37.59 36.95 -26.19
CA SER A 211 38.49 37.32 -27.27
C SER A 211 39.84 36.64 -27.08
N VAL A 212 40.22 35.78 -28.03
CA VAL A 212 41.58 35.24 -28.14
C VAL A 212 42.39 36.23 -28.95
N THR A 213 43.31 36.92 -28.29
CA THR A 213 44.33 37.76 -28.93
C THR A 213 45.40 36.87 -29.55
N LYS A 214 45.47 36.85 -30.89
CA LYS A 214 46.65 36.35 -31.61
C LYS A 214 47.80 37.33 -31.39
N LYS A 215 48.85 36.91 -30.66
CA LYS A 215 50.16 37.52 -30.74
C LYS A 215 50.99 36.75 -31.76
N SER A 216 51.27 37.42 -32.87
CA SER A 216 52.31 37.13 -33.83
C SER A 216 53.67 37.34 -33.18
N GLN A 217 54.58 36.37 -33.29
CA GLN A 217 56.02 36.62 -33.23
C GLN A 217 56.72 35.73 -34.26
N TRP A 218 57.35 36.45 -35.21
CA TRP A 218 58.61 36.21 -35.94
C TRP A 218 59.01 34.78 -36.29
#